data_AF-A0A3A9BZM5-F1
#
_entry.id   AF-A0A3A9BZM5-F1
#
_cell.length_a   1.000
_cell.length_b   1.000
_cell.length_c   1.000
_cell.angle_alpha   90.00
_cell.angle_beta   90.00
_cell.angle_gamma   90.00
#
_symmetry.space_group_name_H-M   'P 1'
#
loop_
_entity.id
_entity.type
_entity.pdbx_description
1 polymer ?
#
loop_
_entity_poly.entity_id
_entity_poly.type
_entity_poly.pdbx_seq_one_letter_code
_entity_poly.pdbx_strand_id
1 'polypeptide(L)'
;MGNVRIRYFDIAKGIAILLVIMGHSVRIEVVSHFIFSFHMPLFFLISGFFFKKRPQEICIKINAKRLLVPYICTCIGVILFHALFLVCTGKADSVVQTTARYFFASLYGSGADQHSPFYIPQIGAVWFLLALFFVLNYI
;
A
#
# COMPACT_ATOMS: atom_id res chain seq x y z
N MET A 1 18.23 0.14 -27.95
CA MET A 1 16.95 0.86 -28.11
C MET A 1 16.65 1.65 -26.84
N GLY A 2 16.57 2.99 -26.92
CA GLY A 2 16.19 3.83 -25.79
C GLY A 2 14.78 3.50 -25.30
N ASN A 3 14.57 3.49 -23.98
CA ASN A 3 13.23 3.34 -23.40
C ASN A 3 12.38 4.54 -23.83
N VAL A 4 11.52 4.37 -24.83
CA VAL A 4 10.53 5.39 -25.22
C VAL A 4 9.54 5.51 -24.07
N ARG A 5 9.71 6.56 -23.25
CA ARG A 5 8.77 6.90 -22.19
C ARG A 5 7.54 7.52 -22.83
N ILE A 6 6.38 6.94 -22.56
CA ILE A 6 5.11 7.44 -23.07
C ILE A 6 4.61 8.51 -22.10
N ARG A 7 4.79 9.78 -22.49
CA ARG A 7 4.53 10.96 -21.64
C ARG A 7 3.12 11.01 -21.06
N TYR A 8 2.12 10.49 -21.78
CA TYR A 8 0.72 10.44 -21.32
C TYR A 8 0.53 9.59 -20.06
N PHE A 9 1.29 8.50 -19.89
CA PHE A 9 1.18 7.65 -18.69
C PHE A 9 1.83 8.31 -17.47
N ASP A 10 2.91 9.06 -17.67
CA ASP A 10 3.54 9.81 -16.58
C ASP A 10 2.60 10.93 -16.09
N ILE A 11 1.91 11.61 -17.02
CA ILE A 11 0.86 12.59 -16.69
C ILE A 11 -0.31 11.90 -15.96
N ALA A 12 -0.79 10.76 -16.45
CA ALA A 12 -1.88 10.02 -15.81
C ALA A 12 -1.54 9.61 -14.37
N LYS A 13 -0.31 9.14 -14.12
CA LYS A 13 0.18 8.86 -12.76
C LYS A 13 0.21 10.11 -11.90
N GLY A 14 0.69 11.24 -12.45
CA GLY A 14 0.69 12.52 -11.74
C GLY A 14 -0.72 12.96 -11.33
N ILE A 15 -1.68 12.87 -12.25
CA ILE A 15 -3.10 13.16 -11.96
C ILE A 15 -3.63 12.21 -10.88
N ALA A 16 -3.33 10.91 -10.97
CA ALA A 16 -3.75 9.93 -9.97
C ALA A 16 -3.20 10.25 -8.56
N ILE A 17 -1.94 10.71 -8.45
CA ILE A 17 -1.36 11.16 -7.18
C ILE A 17 -2.06 12.41 -6.65
N LEU A 18 -2.35 13.39 -7.52
CA LEU A 18 -3.09 14.59 -7.11
C LEU A 18 -4.50 14.26 -6.63
N LEU A 19 -5.16 13.29 -7.27
CA LEU A 19 -6.46 12.77 -6.85
C LEU A 19 -6.38 12.14 -5.46
N VAL A 20 -5.34 11.37 -5.14
CA VAL A 20 -5.14 10.83 -3.77
C VAL A 20 -5.08 11.97 -2.74
N ILE A 21 -4.27 12.99 -3.01
CA ILE A 21 -4.13 14.15 -2.12
C ILE A 21 -5.49 14.85 -1.95
N MET A 22 -6.23 15.05 -3.05
CA MET A 22 -7.54 15.69 -3.03
C MET A 22 -8.58 14.86 -2.26
N GLY A 23 -8.63 13.55 -2.47
CA GLY A 23 -9.57 12.65 -1.78
C GLY A 23 -9.37 12.60 -0.26
N HIS A 24 -8.13 12.81 0.21
CA HIS A 24 -7.83 12.92 1.64
C HIS A 24 -7.96 14.36 2.20
N SER A 25 -7.84 15.39 1.36
CA SER A 25 -7.88 16.79 1.81
C SER A 25 -9.28 17.40 1.79
N VAL A 26 -10.14 16.96 0.87
CA VAL A 26 -11.48 17.49 0.68
C VAL A 26 -12.44 16.83 1.67
N ARG A 27 -13.16 17.66 2.45
CA ARG A 27 -14.17 17.21 3.43
C ARG A 27 -15.55 16.95 2.82
N ILE A 28 -15.68 17.03 1.50
CA ILE A 28 -16.93 16.75 0.78
C ILE A 28 -16.97 15.25 0.46
N GLU A 29 -17.75 14.50 1.23
CA GLU A 29 -17.80 13.03 1.17
C GLU A 29 -18.05 12.48 -0.25
N VAL A 30 -18.95 13.11 -1.00
CA VAL A 30 -19.30 12.68 -2.36
C VAL A 30 -18.09 12.74 -3.31
N VAL A 31 -17.30 13.82 -3.20
CA VAL A 31 -16.10 14.01 -4.04
C VAL A 31 -15.03 13.00 -3.63
N SER A 32 -14.82 12.80 -2.33
CA SER A 32 -13.84 11.85 -1.83
C SER A 32 -14.20 10.41 -2.24
N HIS A 33 -15.44 9.97 -2.03
CA HIS A 33 -15.91 8.64 -2.46
C HIS A 33 -15.76 8.42 -3.96
N PHE A 34 -16.13 9.41 -4.77
CA PHE A 34 -15.95 9.36 -6.21
C PHE A 34 -14.48 9.15 -6.55
N ILE A 35 -13.58 9.98 -6.01
CA ILE A 35 -12.14 9.88 -6.27
C ILE A 35 -11.57 8.51 -5.83
N PHE A 36 -11.97 7.99 -4.66
CA PHE A 36 -11.52 6.68 -4.15
C PHE A 36 -11.84 5.52 -5.11
N SER A 37 -12.94 5.62 -5.85
CA SER A 37 -13.38 4.56 -6.75
C SER A 37 -12.52 4.42 -8.02
N PHE A 38 -11.82 5.47 -8.46
CA PHE A 38 -11.10 5.45 -9.74
C PHE A 38 -9.57 5.39 -9.61
N HIS A 39 -8.98 6.09 -8.63
CA HIS A 39 -7.52 6.22 -8.61
C HIS A 39 -6.83 4.88 -8.31
N MET A 40 -7.38 4.05 -7.42
CA MET A 40 -6.82 2.74 -7.10
C MET A 40 -6.85 1.80 -8.32
N PRO A 41 -7.99 1.58 -9.02
CA PRO A 41 -8.00 0.84 -10.28
C PRO A 41 -7.07 1.40 -11.35
N LEU A 42 -6.98 2.73 -11.47
CA LEU A 42 -6.11 3.39 -12.45
C LEU A 42 -4.63 3.03 -12.22
N PHE A 43 -4.16 3.03 -10.97
CA PHE A 43 -2.78 2.62 -10.66
C PHE A 43 -2.51 1.15 -11.00
N PHE A 44 -3.48 0.26 -10.79
CA PHE A 44 -3.36 -1.15 -11.20
C PHE A 44 -3.28 -1.29 -12.72
N LEU A 45 -4.16 -0.63 -13.47
CA LEU A 45 -4.17 -0.67 -14.94
C LEU A 45 -2.86 -0.17 -15.54
N ILE A 46 -2.37 0.98 -15.05
CA ILE A 46 -1.11 1.54 -15.53
C ILE A 46 0.04 0.59 -15.20
N SER A 47 0.06 -0.01 -14.01
CA SER A 47 1.13 -0.94 -13.62
C SER A 47 1.13 -2.22 -14.44
N GLY A 48 -0.04 -2.75 -14.78
CA GLY A 48 -0.21 -3.90 -15.68
C GLY A 48 0.17 -3.58 -17.13
N PHE A 49 -0.12 -2.38 -17.63
CA PHE A 49 0.22 -1.98 -19.00
C PHE A 49 1.73 -2.00 -19.27
N PHE A 50 2.55 -1.60 -18.28
CA PHE A 50 4.01 -1.65 -18.38
C PHE A 50 4.62 -3.02 -18.07
N PHE A 51 3.79 -4.03 -17.81
CA PHE A 51 4.26 -5.37 -17.55
C PHE A 51 4.90 -5.97 -18.81
N LYS A 52 6.11 -6.51 -18.66
CA LYS A 52 6.80 -7.23 -19.74
C LYS A 52 6.75 -8.71 -19.42
N LYS A 53 6.23 -9.52 -20.35
CA LYS A 53 6.17 -10.98 -20.22
C LYS A 53 7.59 -11.54 -20.02
N ARG A 54 7.79 -12.25 -18.92
CA ARG A 54 9.06 -12.88 -18.52
C ARG A 54 8.78 -14.26 -17.94
N PRO A 55 9.78 -15.16 -17.87
CA PRO A 55 9.65 -16.39 -17.11
C PRO A 55 9.20 -16.09 -15.68
N GLN A 56 8.23 -16.86 -15.19
CA GLN A 56 7.53 -16.61 -13.92
C GLN A 56 8.49 -16.48 -12.74
N GLU A 57 9.52 -17.33 -12.68
CA GLU A 57 10.55 -17.29 -11.62
C GLU A 57 11.34 -15.98 -11.58
N ILE A 58 11.68 -15.44 -12.76
CA ILE A 58 12.41 -14.18 -12.89
C ILE A 58 11.47 -13.01 -12.53
N CYS A 59 10.20 -13.10 -12.95
CA CYS A 59 9.17 -12.13 -12.62
C CYS A 59 8.97 -12.02 -11.11
N ILE A 60 8.78 -13.14 -10.41
CA ILE A 60 8.60 -13.21 -8.96
C ILE A 60 9.81 -12.62 -8.25
N LYS A 61 11.04 -12.99 -8.63
CA LYS A 61 12.26 -12.45 -7.99
C LYS A 61 12.37 -10.93 -8.12
N ILE A 62 12.06 -10.37 -9.29
CA ILE A 62 12.13 -8.92 -9.54
C ILE A 62 11.00 -8.21 -8.78
N ASN A 63 9.77 -8.69 -8.90
CA ASN A 63 8.61 -8.10 -8.25
C ASN A 63 8.70 -8.19 -6.73
N ALA A 64 9.23 -9.29 -6.18
CA ALA A 64 9.46 -9.45 -4.75
C ALA A 64 10.46 -8.41 -4.24
N LYS A 65 11.60 -8.24 -4.93
CA LYS A 65 12.58 -7.19 -4.56
C LYS A 65 12.00 -5.78 -4.69
N ARG A 66 11.14 -5.53 -5.68
CA ARG A 66 10.60 -4.20 -5.95
C ARG A 66 9.40 -3.83 -5.06
N LEU A 67 8.61 -4.81 -4.63
CA LEU A 67 7.33 -4.59 -3.95
C LEU A 67 7.32 -5.17 -2.54
N LEU A 68 7.74 -6.43 -2.37
CA LEU A 68 7.68 -7.13 -1.09
C LEU A 68 8.74 -6.64 -0.11
N VAL A 69 9.96 -6.34 -0.59
CA VAL A 69 11.02 -5.76 0.26
C VAL A 69 10.60 -4.42 0.86
N PRO A 70 10.20 -3.38 0.09
CA PRO A 70 9.75 -2.14 0.67
C PRO A 70 8.52 -2.33 1.56
N TYR A 71 7.59 -3.22 1.20
CA TYR A 71 6.43 -3.57 2.03
C TYR A 71 6.85 -4.07 3.41
N ILE A 72 7.70 -5.10 3.48
CA ILE A 72 8.16 -5.68 4.75
C ILE A 72 8.94 -4.64 5.56
N CYS A 73 9.84 -3.87 4.92
CA CYS A 73 10.59 -2.81 5.59
C CYS A 73 9.66 -1.77 6.23
N THR A 74 8.62 -1.33 5.52
CA THR A 74 7.64 -0.38 6.08
C THR A 74 6.80 -0.99 7.19
N CYS A 75 6.37 -2.25 7.07
CA CYS A 75 5.62 -2.94 8.14
C CYS A 75 6.44 -3.04 9.42
N ILE A 76 7.71 -3.45 9.31
CA ILE A 76 8.64 -3.49 10.45
C ILE A 76 8.81 -2.08 11.04
N GLY A 77 9.01 -1.06 10.19
CA GLY A 77 9.12 0.32 10.63
C GLY A 77 7.90 0.81 11.42
N VAL A 78 6.68 0.53 10.95
CA VAL A 78 5.42 0.89 11.63
C VAL A 78 5.30 0.17 12.97
N ILE A 79 5.57 -1.14 13.01
CA ILE A 79 5.52 -1.94 14.23
C ILE A 79 6.51 -1.38 15.27
N LEU A 80 7.76 -1.16 14.87
CA LEU A 80 8.81 -0.63 15.76
C LEU A 80 8.48 0.77 16.24
N PHE A 81 7.99 1.64 15.37
CA PHE A 81 7.60 3.00 15.72
C PHE A 81 6.51 3.00 16.80
N HIS A 82 5.44 2.22 16.62
CA HIS A 82 4.36 2.13 17.61
C HIS A 82 4.81 1.47 18.92
N ALA A 83 5.62 0.40 18.84
CA ALA A 83 6.16 -0.25 20.02
C ALA A 83 7.04 0.71 20.84
N LEU A 84 7.95 1.44 20.18
CA LEU A 84 8.82 2.43 20.83
C LEU A 84 8.00 3.57 21.43
N PHE A 85 7.01 4.10 20.70
CA PHE A 85 6.13 5.16 21.17
C PHE A 85 5.37 4.77 22.44
N LEU A 86 4.88 3.53 22.53
CA LEU A 86 4.21 3.01 23.72
C LEU A 86 5.14 2.85 24.92
N VAL A 87 6.38 2.41 24.68
CA VAL A 87 7.41 2.31 25.73
C VAL A 87 7.79 3.71 26.24
N CYS A 88 8.02 4.67 25.35
CA CYS A 88 8.36 6.05 25.72
C CYS A 88 7.23 6.77 26.47
N THR A 89 5.96 6.39 26.25
CA THR A 89 4.80 6.96 26.94
C THR A 89 4.45 6.23 28.24
N GLY A 90 5.26 5.24 28.66
CA GLY A 90 5.06 4.51 29.92
C GLY A 90 3.93 3.47 29.89
N LYS A 91 3.40 3.11 28.71
CA LYS A 91 2.29 2.14 28.55
C LYS A 91 2.80 0.74 28.20
N ALA A 92 3.79 0.26 28.95
CA ALA A 92 4.51 -0.99 28.67
C ALA A 92 3.59 -2.23 28.59
N ASP A 93 2.56 -2.30 29.43
CA ASP A 93 1.62 -3.44 29.49
C ASP A 93 0.86 -3.67 28.18
N SER A 94 0.69 -2.61 27.38
CA SER A 94 -0.06 -2.66 26.12
C SER A 94 0.82 -2.91 24.88
N VAL A 95 2.14 -2.98 25.04
CA VAL A 95 3.10 -3.10 23.93
C VAL A 95 2.92 -4.42 23.20
N VAL A 96 2.81 -5.55 23.93
CA VAL A 96 2.68 -6.88 23.32
C VAL A 96 1.38 -6.96 22.51
N GLN A 97 0.25 -6.53 23.09
CA GLN A 97 -1.04 -6.56 22.41
C GLN A 97 -1.06 -5.66 21.18
N THR A 98 -0.50 -4.46 21.27
CA THR A 98 -0.47 -3.52 20.14
C THR A 98 0.44 -4.04 19.02
N THR A 99 1.61 -4.57 19.37
CA THR A 99 2.55 -5.18 18.42
C THR A 99 1.89 -6.35 17.68
N ALA A 100 1.19 -7.23 18.40
CA ALA A 100 0.44 -8.33 17.80
C ALA A 100 -0.64 -7.82 16.82
N ARG A 101 -1.38 -6.77 17.19
CA ARG A 101 -2.39 -6.16 16.31
C ARG A 101 -1.78 -5.61 15.02
N TYR A 102 -0.68 -4.87 15.09
CA TYR A 102 0.01 -4.36 13.90
C TYR A 102 0.64 -5.48 13.06
N PHE A 103 1.09 -6.57 13.68
CA PHE A 103 1.54 -7.76 12.96
C PHE A 103 0.41 -8.42 12.15
N PHE A 104 -0.75 -8.67 12.77
CA PHE A 104 -1.92 -9.20 12.07
C PHE A 104 -2.45 -8.24 11.01
N ALA A 105 -2.47 -6.94 11.29
CA ALA A 105 -2.82 -5.92 10.31
C ALA A 105 -1.85 -5.95 9.11
N SER A 106 -0.55 -6.23 9.34
CA SER A 106 0.48 -6.30 8.29
C SER A 106 0.32 -7.55 7.43
N LEU A 107 -0.19 -8.63 8.01
CA LEU A 107 -0.48 -9.84 7.24
C LEU A 107 -1.77 -9.69 6.42
N TYR A 108 -2.77 -9.01 6.98
CA TYR A 108 -4.02 -8.72 6.30
C TYR A 108 -3.90 -7.64 5.22
N GLY A 109 -2.96 -6.71 5.39
CA GLY A 109 -2.84 -5.52 4.53
C GLY A 109 -3.92 -4.49 4.84
N SER A 110 -4.17 -4.20 6.12
CA SER A 110 -5.24 -3.29 6.54
C SER A 110 -4.99 -1.86 6.06
N GLY A 111 -5.81 -1.38 5.12
CA GLY A 111 -5.76 -0.03 4.56
C GLY A 111 -6.58 1.02 5.31
N ALA A 112 -7.47 0.60 6.21
CA ALA A 112 -8.34 1.47 7.00
C ALA A 112 -8.59 0.84 8.39
N ASP A 113 -8.99 1.66 9.37
CA ASP A 113 -9.25 1.16 10.72
C ASP A 113 -10.53 0.30 10.76
N GLN A 114 -10.38 -1.00 10.92
CA GLN A 114 -11.49 -1.93 11.10
C GLN A 114 -11.82 -2.04 12.59
N HIS A 115 -13.07 -1.79 12.97
CA HIS A 115 -13.52 -1.85 14.37
C HIS A 115 -14.39 -3.09 14.69
N SER A 116 -14.88 -3.80 13.67
CA SER A 116 -15.81 -4.94 13.82
C SER A 116 -15.42 -6.09 12.89
N PRO A 117 -15.36 -7.37 13.35
CA PRO A 117 -15.58 -7.87 14.72
C PRO A 117 -14.38 -7.71 15.67
N PHE A 118 -13.19 -7.44 15.16
CA PHE A 118 -11.97 -7.19 15.95
C PHE A 118 -11.28 -5.92 15.47
N TYR A 119 -10.63 -5.19 16.38
CA TYR A 119 -9.91 -3.96 16.02
C TYR A 119 -8.60 -4.29 15.29
N ILE A 120 -8.52 -3.91 14.01
CA ILE A 120 -7.32 -4.03 13.18
C ILE A 120 -6.89 -2.62 12.78
N PRO A 121 -5.72 -2.14 13.28
CA PRO A 121 -5.25 -0.80 12.96
C PRO A 121 -4.91 -0.68 11.48
N GLN A 122 -5.10 0.51 10.93
CA GLN A 122 -4.61 0.85 9.60
C GLN A 122 -3.08 0.89 9.59
N ILE A 123 -2.50 0.35 8.52
CA ILE A 123 -1.05 0.44 8.24
C ILE A 123 -0.77 1.49 7.16
N GLY A 124 -1.83 2.05 6.58
CA GLY A 124 -1.78 3.05 5.52
C GLY A 124 -1.80 2.42 4.14
N ALA A 125 -1.41 3.19 3.11
CA ALA A 125 -1.52 2.80 1.70
C ALA A 125 -0.57 1.67 1.26
N VAL A 126 0.20 1.08 2.18
CA VAL A 126 1.21 0.05 1.89
C VAL A 126 0.58 -1.24 1.35
N TRP A 127 -0.69 -1.51 1.69
CA TRP A 127 -1.47 -2.64 1.18
C TRP A 127 -1.46 -2.72 -0.36
N PHE A 128 -1.38 -1.56 -1.03
CA PHE A 128 -1.31 -1.47 -2.48
C PHE A 128 -0.10 -2.21 -3.06
N LEU A 129 1.05 -2.21 -2.37
CA LEU A 129 2.26 -2.90 -2.82
C LEU A 129 2.08 -4.42 -2.81
N LEU A 130 1.43 -4.95 -1.76
CA LEU A 130 1.13 -6.37 -1.64
C LEU A 130 0.13 -6.80 -2.72
N ALA A 131 -0.95 -6.04 -2.91
CA ALA A 131 -1.94 -6.28 -3.95
C ALA A 131 -1.29 -6.27 -5.35
N LEU A 132 -0.41 -5.31 -5.62
CA LEU A 132 0.28 -5.21 -6.90
C LEU A 132 1.25 -6.38 -7.14
N PHE A 133 1.87 -6.90 -6.07
CA PHE A 133 2.71 -8.10 -6.17
C PHE A 133 1.88 -9.30 -6.63
N PHE A 134 0.71 -9.54 -6.06
CA PHE A 134 -0.14 -10.65 -6.51
C PHE A 134 -0.61 -10.47 -7.95
N VAL A 135 -1.11 -9.28 -8.31
CA VAL A 135 -1.60 -9.03 -9.67
C VAL A 135 -0.50 -9.26 -10.72
N LEU A 136 0.72 -8.77 -10.51
CA LEU A 136 1.80 -8.88 -11.51
C LEU A 136 2.43 -10.28 -11.63
N ASN A 137 2.19 -11.18 -10.68
CA ASN A 137 2.75 -12.54 -10.73
C ASN A 137 1.74 -13.58 -11.24
N TYR A 138 0.47 -13.20 -11.43
CA TYR A 138 -0.61 -14.06 -11.90
C TYR A 138 -1.16 -13.65 -13.29
N ILE A 139 -0.49 -12.72 -13.99
CA ILE A 139 -0.71 -12.33 -15.40
C ILE A 139 0.27 -13.07 -16.31
#